data_AF-A0AAU9ULS6-F1
#
_entry.id   AF-A0AAU9ULS6-F1
#
_cell.length_a   1.000
_cell.length_b   1.000
_cell.length_c   1.000
_cell.angle_alpha   90.00
_cell.angle_beta   90.00
_cell.angle_gamma   90.00
#
_symmetry.space_group_name_H-M   'P 1'
#
loop_
_entity.id
_entity.type
_entity.pdbx_description
1 polymer ?
#
loop_
_entity_poly.entity_id
_entity_poly.type
_entity_poly.pdbx_seq_one_letter_code
_entity_poly.pdbx_strand_id
1 'polypeptide(L)'
;MHKDVVAVDKGFTPLSLGKNKWRKIIELSTVDHVVVWKIKELHGWFYKVLTNSVDQSSSISWLKYGNLFGETESFVCAIMDEVIKTNNYRKHNIMKDVTPDICRTSHRPVESKKHIVSGCSRLNGEYLHRHKQVARIIYQQLALRYGLVENEVPYYRYNPTPFLGNGHALLYWDRSIVTDRFITANKPDIVVENRSALRVLNYC
;
A
#
# COMPACT_ATOMS: atom_id res chain seq x y z
N MET A 1 42.42 -3.93 18.99
CA MET A 1 41.30 -4.90 18.89
C MET A 1 41.16 -5.51 17.50
N HIS A 2 40.81 -4.76 16.43
CA HIS A 2 40.62 -5.37 15.10
C HIS A 2 41.91 -5.99 14.50
N LYS A 3 43.08 -5.34 14.64
CA LYS A 3 44.36 -5.85 14.14
C LYS A 3 44.86 -7.09 14.89
N ASP A 4 44.64 -7.14 16.20
CA ASP A 4 45.05 -8.26 17.05
C ASP A 4 44.22 -9.52 16.75
N VAL A 5 42.92 -9.34 16.49
CA VAL A 5 42.02 -10.42 16.08
C VAL A 5 42.40 -10.98 14.71
N VAL A 6 42.78 -10.12 13.76
CA VAL A 6 43.26 -10.53 12.43
C VAL A 6 44.58 -11.30 12.52
N ALA A 7 45.50 -10.89 13.40
CA ALA A 7 46.80 -11.54 13.58
C ALA A 7 46.70 -12.94 14.22
N VAL A 8 45.66 -13.18 15.02
CA VAL A 8 45.46 -14.45 15.75
C VAL A 8 44.56 -15.43 14.97
N ASP A 9 43.87 -14.98 13.92
CA ASP A 9 42.99 -15.83 13.13
C ASP A 9 43.78 -16.81 12.23
N LYS A 10 44.02 -18.01 12.78
CA LYS A 10 44.67 -19.14 12.10
C LYS A 10 43.73 -19.92 11.17
N GLY A 11 42.60 -19.32 10.75
CA GLY A 11 41.63 -19.94 9.85
C GLY A 11 40.62 -20.88 10.53
N PHE A 12 40.50 -20.81 11.86
CA PHE A 12 39.47 -21.53 12.61
C PHE A 12 38.10 -20.82 12.54
N THR A 13 38.08 -19.54 12.17
CA THR A 13 36.82 -18.81 11.94
C THR A 13 36.41 -18.90 10.46
N PRO A 14 35.10 -19.04 10.16
CA PRO A 14 34.60 -19.06 8.78
C PRO A 14 34.96 -17.79 8.00
N LEU A 15 35.16 -16.68 8.71
CA LEU A 15 35.49 -15.37 8.14
C LEU A 15 36.94 -15.27 7.66
N SER A 16 37.86 -16.14 8.10
CA SER A 16 39.27 -16.18 7.66
C SER A 16 39.90 -14.79 7.50
N LEU A 17 39.78 -13.98 8.55
CA LEU A 17 40.23 -12.59 8.66
C LEU A 17 41.74 -12.42 8.40
N GLY A 18 42.55 -13.45 8.61
CA GLY A 18 44.00 -13.44 8.33
C GLY A 18 44.38 -13.62 6.86
N LYS A 19 43.43 -13.92 5.95
CA LYS A 19 43.72 -14.15 4.53
C LYS A 19 43.77 -12.83 3.76
N ASN A 20 44.91 -12.51 3.13
CA ASN A 20 45.10 -11.31 2.30
C ASN A 20 44.34 -11.32 0.95
N LYS A 21 43.50 -12.34 0.68
CA LYS A 21 42.70 -12.47 -0.55
C LYS A 21 41.27 -11.99 -0.33
N TRP A 22 41.12 -10.77 0.17
CA TRP A 22 39.83 -10.11 0.22
C TRP A 22 39.40 -9.77 -1.20
N ARG A 23 38.21 -10.21 -1.60
CA ARG A 23 37.58 -9.65 -2.79
C ARG A 23 37.38 -8.17 -2.52
N LYS A 24 37.98 -7.31 -3.36
CA LYS A 24 37.70 -5.88 -3.32
C LYS A 24 36.20 -5.74 -3.52
N ILE A 25 35.50 -5.21 -2.52
CA ILE A 25 34.06 -4.96 -2.64
C ILE A 25 33.93 -3.95 -3.77
N ILE A 26 33.21 -4.33 -4.83
CA ILE A 26 32.83 -3.40 -5.88
C ILE A 26 31.77 -2.52 -5.22
N GLU A 27 32.16 -1.33 -4.80
CA GLU A 27 31.24 -0.34 -4.27
C GLU A 27 30.43 0.19 -5.45
N LEU A 28 29.25 -0.39 -5.63
CA LEU A 28 28.30 0.03 -6.65
C LEU A 28 27.82 1.44 -6.30
N SER A 29 27.70 2.30 -7.30
CA SER A 29 27.11 3.62 -7.08
C SER A 29 25.62 3.46 -6.75
N THR A 30 25.02 4.49 -6.13
CA THR A 30 23.56 4.52 -5.89
C THR A 30 22.77 4.30 -7.19
N VAL A 31 23.29 4.77 -8.31
CA VAL A 31 22.67 4.59 -9.64
C VAL A 31 22.68 3.11 -10.04
N ASP A 32 23.79 2.41 -9.84
CA ASP A 32 23.90 1.00 -10.15
C ASP A 32 22.98 0.16 -9.26
N HIS A 33 22.90 0.50 -7.96
CA HIS A 33 21.98 -0.12 -7.02
C HIS A 33 20.52 0.02 -7.46
N VAL A 34 20.13 1.19 -7.97
CA VAL A 34 18.79 1.44 -8.49
C VAL A 34 18.52 0.58 -9.72
N VAL A 35 19.46 0.45 -10.66
CA VAL A 35 19.29 -0.40 -11.86
C VAL A 35 19.09 -1.86 -11.47
N VAL A 36 19.93 -2.38 -10.57
CA VAL A 36 19.83 -3.76 -10.08
C VAL A 36 18.51 -3.99 -9.36
N TRP A 37 18.09 -3.04 -8.51
CA TRP A 37 16.84 -3.13 -7.76
C TRP A 37 15.61 -3.22 -8.67
N LYS A 38 15.53 -2.39 -9.71
CA LYS A 38 14.40 -2.36 -10.67
C LYS A 38 14.14 -3.70 -11.36
N ILE A 39 15.20 -4.46 -11.63
CA ILE A 39 15.12 -5.71 -12.39
C ILE A 39 14.65 -6.87 -11.51
N LYS A 40 14.84 -6.79 -10.18
CA LYS A 40 14.41 -7.85 -9.25
C LYS A 40 12.92 -8.13 -9.38
N GLU A 41 12.54 -9.41 -9.37
CA GLU A 41 11.13 -9.81 -9.55
C GLU A 41 10.24 -9.30 -8.43
N LEU A 42 10.64 -9.49 -7.17
CA LEU A 42 9.89 -9.04 -5.99
C LEU A 42 10.15 -7.56 -5.68
N HIS A 43 11.39 -7.21 -5.33
CA HIS A 43 11.74 -5.85 -4.90
C HIS A 43 11.56 -4.79 -6.00
N GLY A 44 11.68 -5.17 -7.28
CA GLY A 44 11.42 -4.26 -8.40
C GLY A 44 9.93 -4.14 -8.76
N TRP A 45 9.06 -4.93 -8.16
CA TRP A 45 7.62 -4.91 -8.44
C TRP A 45 6.99 -3.57 -8.07
N PHE A 46 7.32 -3.03 -6.89
CA PHE A 46 6.82 -1.72 -6.46
C PHE A 46 7.20 -0.62 -7.47
N TYR A 47 8.44 -0.62 -7.96
CA TYR A 47 8.87 0.32 -9.00
C TYR A 47 8.03 0.19 -10.28
N LYS A 48 7.81 -1.03 -10.78
CA LYS A 48 7.02 -1.29 -11.99
C LYS A 48 5.57 -0.83 -11.85
N VAL A 49 4.99 -0.99 -10.66
CA VAL A 49 3.63 -0.50 -10.37
C VAL A 49 3.61 1.02 -10.28
N LEU A 50 4.59 1.61 -9.60
CA LEU A 50 4.72 3.05 -9.44
C LEU A 50 4.88 3.75 -10.80
N THR A 51 5.69 3.20 -11.71
CA THR A 51 5.87 3.79 -13.05
C THR A 51 4.57 3.90 -13.85
N ASN A 52 3.60 3.03 -13.57
CA ASN A 52 2.29 3.01 -14.23
C ASN A 52 1.22 3.84 -13.47
N SER A 53 1.58 4.48 -12.36
CA SER A 53 0.65 5.28 -11.55
C SER A 53 0.42 6.67 -12.14
N VAL A 54 -0.76 7.24 -11.88
CA VAL A 54 -1.16 8.57 -12.37
C VAL A 54 -0.27 9.68 -11.82
N ASP A 55 0.08 9.61 -10.54
CA ASP A 55 1.00 10.55 -9.89
C ASP A 55 1.98 9.81 -8.98
N GLN A 56 3.21 9.68 -9.48
CA GLN A 56 4.30 9.02 -8.78
C GLN A 56 4.73 9.80 -7.55
N SER A 57 4.75 11.14 -7.63
CA SER A 57 5.23 12.00 -6.55
C SER A 57 4.29 11.93 -5.35
N SER A 58 2.98 12.01 -5.60
CA SER A 58 1.97 11.84 -4.54
C SER A 58 1.99 10.42 -3.96
N SER A 59 2.19 9.39 -4.79
CA SER A 59 2.23 7.99 -4.34
C SER A 59 3.36 7.67 -3.37
N ILE A 60 4.49 8.39 -3.44
CA ILE A 60 5.64 8.22 -2.54
C ILE A 60 5.76 9.32 -1.48
N SER A 61 4.81 10.26 -1.44
CA SER A 61 4.88 11.40 -0.52
C SER A 61 4.94 10.96 0.94
N TRP A 62 4.30 9.84 1.29
CA TRP A 62 4.35 9.28 2.64
C TRP A 62 5.77 8.89 3.11
N LEU A 63 6.71 8.60 2.19
CA LEU A 63 8.13 8.37 2.50
C LEU A 63 8.89 9.67 2.84
N LYS A 64 8.39 10.82 2.37
CA LYS A 64 9.03 12.13 2.58
C LYS A 64 8.48 12.88 3.79
N TYR A 65 7.16 12.82 4.00
CA TYR A 65 6.48 13.63 5.02
C TYR A 65 6.39 12.95 6.40
N GLY A 66 7.04 11.79 6.58
CA GLY A 66 7.73 11.45 7.84
C GLY A 66 6.90 11.27 9.12
N ASN A 67 5.59 11.00 9.03
CA ASN A 67 4.79 10.72 10.23
C ASN A 67 4.81 9.24 10.66
N LEU A 68 5.67 8.42 10.04
CA LEU A 68 5.86 7.01 10.38
C LEU A 68 7.25 6.82 10.97
N PHE A 69 7.33 5.97 12.00
CA PHE A 69 8.62 5.47 12.48
C PHE A 69 9.30 4.63 11.41
N GLY A 70 10.64 4.63 11.38
CA GLY A 70 11.42 3.90 10.39
C GLY A 70 11.12 2.40 10.41
N GLU A 71 10.80 1.84 11.57
CA GLU A 71 10.34 0.46 11.73
C GLU A 71 9.03 0.24 10.97
N THR A 72 8.04 1.13 11.13
CA THR A 72 6.75 1.04 10.44
C THR A 72 6.91 1.18 8.93
N GLU A 73 7.74 2.12 8.47
CA GLU A 73 8.07 2.27 7.06
C GLU A 73 8.70 0.99 6.50
N SER A 74 9.65 0.40 7.22
CA SER A 74 10.29 -0.86 6.82
C SER A 74 9.29 -2.01 6.68
N PHE A 75 8.30 -2.09 7.59
CA PHE A 75 7.22 -3.06 7.47
C PHE A 75 6.36 -2.80 6.24
N VAL A 76 5.94 -1.56 6.00
CA VAL A 76 5.14 -1.19 4.82
C VAL A 76 5.89 -1.57 3.54
N CYS A 77 7.18 -1.27 3.44
CA CYS A 77 8.02 -1.67 2.31
C CYS A 77 8.09 -3.20 2.16
N ALA A 78 8.26 -3.94 3.26
CA ALA A 78 8.22 -5.40 3.24
C ALA A 78 6.86 -5.97 2.78
N ILE A 79 5.75 -5.31 3.14
CA ILE A 79 4.42 -5.64 2.62
C ILE A 79 4.34 -5.36 1.13
N MET A 80 4.82 -4.20 0.68
CA MET A 80 4.78 -3.80 -0.73
C MET A 80 5.54 -4.78 -1.61
N ASP A 81 6.72 -5.20 -1.18
CA ASP A 81 7.61 -6.16 -1.86
C ASP A 81 7.17 -7.63 -1.72
N GLU A 82 6.05 -7.89 -1.02
CA GLU A 82 5.48 -9.23 -0.81
C GLU A 82 6.47 -10.19 -0.10
N VAL A 83 7.33 -9.66 0.76
CA VAL A 83 8.31 -10.43 1.56
C VAL A 83 7.83 -10.79 2.96
N ILE A 84 6.54 -10.61 3.24
CA ILE A 84 5.93 -11.08 4.49
C ILE A 84 5.76 -12.61 4.43
N LYS A 85 5.98 -13.27 5.56
CA LYS A 85 5.77 -14.70 5.76
C LYS A 85 4.28 -15.10 5.68
N THR A 86 3.76 -15.13 4.46
CA THR A 86 2.47 -15.71 4.08
C THR A 86 2.67 -17.17 3.64
N ASN A 87 1.63 -18.01 3.70
CA ASN A 87 1.76 -19.39 3.21
C ASN A 87 2.05 -19.45 1.69
N ASN A 88 1.56 -18.48 0.90
CA ASN A 88 1.93 -18.34 -0.51
C ASN A 88 3.43 -18.07 -0.67
N TYR A 89 3.99 -17.12 0.09
CA TYR A 89 5.43 -16.83 0.09
C TYR A 89 6.27 -18.05 0.50
N ARG A 90 5.81 -18.82 1.49
CA ARG A 90 6.52 -20.03 1.95
C ARG A 90 6.59 -21.12 0.88
N LYS A 91 5.50 -21.33 0.15
CA LYS A 91 5.41 -22.38 -0.88
C LYS A 91 6.12 -21.98 -2.18
N HIS A 92 5.94 -20.74 -2.63
CA HIS A 92 6.34 -20.33 -3.99
C HIS A 92 7.61 -19.49 -4.07
N ASN A 93 8.05 -18.85 -2.98
CA ASN A 93 9.22 -17.96 -3.01
C ASN A 93 10.47 -18.66 -2.45
N ILE A 94 11.09 -18.10 -1.41
CA ILE A 94 12.44 -18.50 -0.96
C ILE A 94 12.42 -19.80 -0.14
N MET A 95 11.38 -20.03 0.66
CA MET A 95 11.37 -21.16 1.61
C MET A 95 11.09 -22.51 0.92
N LYS A 96 10.34 -22.52 -0.19
CA LYS A 96 9.93 -23.72 -0.94
C LYS A 96 9.49 -24.87 -0.01
N ASP A 97 8.77 -24.52 1.05
CA ASP A 97 8.27 -25.47 2.04
C ASP A 97 7.16 -26.34 1.43
N VAL A 98 6.99 -27.56 1.92
CA VAL A 98 5.87 -28.47 1.55
C VAL A 98 4.52 -28.01 2.16
N THR A 99 4.46 -26.81 2.73
CA THR A 99 3.26 -26.31 3.39
C THR A 99 2.17 -25.96 2.38
N PRO A 100 0.89 -26.25 2.68
CA PRO A 100 -0.21 -25.78 1.86
C PRO A 100 -0.25 -24.26 1.87
N ASP A 101 -0.55 -23.67 0.71
CA ASP A 101 -0.70 -22.24 0.46
C ASP A 101 -2.04 -21.66 0.95
N ILE A 102 -2.78 -22.42 1.75
CA ILE A 102 -4.12 -22.08 2.20
C ILE A 102 -4.07 -21.00 3.29
N CYS A 103 -5.02 -20.08 3.28
CA CYS A 103 -5.18 -19.06 4.32
C CYS A 103 -5.38 -19.68 5.70
N ARG A 104 -4.52 -19.29 6.65
CA ARG A 104 -4.61 -19.67 8.08
C ARG A 104 -5.93 -19.26 8.75
N THR A 105 -6.57 -18.20 8.27
CA THR A 105 -7.77 -17.63 8.91
C THR A 105 -9.06 -18.10 8.27
N SER A 106 -9.12 -18.12 6.93
CA SER A 106 -10.35 -18.45 6.19
C SER A 106 -10.36 -19.85 5.57
N HIS A 107 -9.23 -20.58 5.62
CA HIS A 107 -9.06 -21.98 5.22
C HIS A 107 -9.43 -22.36 3.77
N ARG A 108 -9.81 -21.41 2.90
CA ARG A 108 -10.43 -21.75 1.60
C ARG A 108 -9.90 -21.02 0.36
N PRO A 109 -9.12 -19.93 0.47
CA PRO A 109 -8.32 -19.44 -0.65
C PRO A 109 -6.82 -19.37 -0.32
N VAL A 110 -6.01 -19.14 -1.36
CA VAL A 110 -4.55 -18.97 -1.25
C VAL A 110 -4.21 -17.76 -0.39
N GLU A 111 -3.32 -17.94 0.58
CA GLU A 111 -2.83 -16.91 1.48
C GLU A 111 -1.82 -15.99 0.78
N SER A 112 -2.30 -15.21 -0.18
CA SER A 112 -1.52 -14.12 -0.77
C SER A 112 -1.66 -12.83 0.04
N LYS A 113 -0.76 -11.86 -0.17
CA LYS A 113 -0.92 -10.50 0.35
C LYS A 113 -2.28 -9.90 -0.03
N LYS A 114 -2.69 -10.06 -1.30
CA LYS A 114 -3.98 -9.54 -1.80
C LYS A 114 -5.15 -10.16 -1.04
N HIS A 115 -5.10 -11.47 -0.83
CA HIS A 115 -6.09 -12.17 -0.01
C HIS A 115 -6.15 -11.61 1.41
N ILE A 116 -5.01 -11.46 2.10
CA ILE A 116 -5.00 -10.96 3.48
C ILE A 116 -5.56 -9.54 3.57
N VAL A 117 -5.17 -8.65 2.64
CA VAL A 117 -5.52 -7.22 2.70
C VAL A 117 -6.97 -6.94 2.34
N SER A 118 -7.52 -7.61 1.31
CA SER A 118 -8.87 -7.30 0.79
C SER A 118 -9.75 -8.51 0.50
N GLY A 119 -9.19 -9.72 0.33
CA GLY A 119 -9.96 -10.92 -0.05
C GLY A 119 -10.45 -11.78 1.11
N CYS A 120 -9.88 -11.64 2.30
CA CYS A 120 -10.12 -12.55 3.40
C CYS A 120 -11.44 -12.26 4.09
N SER A 121 -12.42 -13.16 3.91
CA SER A 121 -13.75 -13.06 4.52
C SER A 121 -13.73 -12.79 6.03
N ARG A 122 -12.72 -13.30 6.76
CA ARG A 122 -12.58 -13.09 8.20
C ARG A 122 -11.91 -11.75 8.56
N LEU A 123 -11.14 -11.15 7.66
CA LEU A 123 -10.45 -9.86 7.85
C LEU A 123 -11.11 -8.71 7.05
N ASN A 124 -12.15 -9.00 6.26
CA ASN A 124 -12.77 -8.03 5.35
C ASN A 124 -13.47 -6.87 6.08
N GLY A 125 -13.93 -7.08 7.31
CA GLY A 125 -14.52 -6.00 8.12
C GLY A 125 -13.56 -4.83 8.34
N GLU A 126 -12.30 -5.15 8.63
CA GLU A 126 -11.23 -4.15 8.82
C GLU A 126 -10.88 -3.43 7.52
N TYR A 127 -10.92 -4.13 6.39
CA TYR A 127 -10.74 -3.52 5.08
C TYR A 127 -11.83 -2.48 4.79
N LEU A 128 -13.11 -2.83 4.97
CA LEU A 128 -14.23 -1.92 4.73
C LEU A 128 -14.17 -0.70 5.64
N HIS A 129 -13.77 -0.88 6.91
CA HIS A 129 -13.59 0.22 7.85
C HIS A 129 -12.54 1.23 7.37
N ARG A 130 -11.33 0.75 7.02
CA ARG A 130 -10.26 1.61 6.50
C ARG A 130 -10.63 2.27 5.17
N HIS A 131 -11.30 1.54 4.28
CA HIS A 131 -11.80 2.05 3.01
C HIS A 131 -12.74 3.25 3.23
N LYS A 132 -13.75 3.06 4.08
CA LYS A 132 -14.71 4.13 4.42
C LYS A 132 -14.01 5.30 5.09
N GLN A 133 -13.00 5.08 5.93
CA GLN A 133 -12.25 6.16 6.57
C GLN A 133 -11.51 7.04 5.56
N VAL A 134 -10.88 6.46 4.54
CA VAL A 134 -10.25 7.22 3.46
C VAL A 134 -11.29 7.97 2.64
N ALA A 135 -12.39 7.29 2.26
CA ALA A 135 -13.47 7.92 1.52
C ALA A 135 -14.10 9.11 2.29
N ARG A 136 -14.20 9.03 3.62
CA ARG A 136 -14.67 10.15 4.47
C ARG A 136 -13.78 11.39 4.35
N ILE A 137 -12.47 11.21 4.33
CA ILE A 137 -11.51 12.32 4.15
C ILE A 137 -11.74 12.97 2.79
N ILE A 138 -11.82 12.16 1.72
CA ILE A 138 -12.06 12.66 0.36
C ILE A 138 -13.40 13.40 0.29
N TYR A 139 -14.47 12.83 0.87
CA TYR A 139 -15.80 13.43 0.92
C TYR A 139 -15.77 14.80 1.59
N GLN A 140 -15.09 14.92 2.73
CA GLN A 140 -14.95 16.19 3.44
C GLN A 140 -14.22 17.25 2.61
N GLN A 141 -13.12 16.87 1.95
CA GLN A 141 -12.37 17.79 1.09
C GLN A 141 -13.20 18.25 -0.11
N LEU A 142 -14.02 17.36 -0.69
CA LEU A 142 -14.97 17.72 -1.73
C LEU A 142 -16.03 18.68 -1.21
N ALA A 143 -16.59 18.41 -0.03
CA ALA A 143 -17.58 19.29 0.60
C ALA A 143 -17.05 20.70 0.86
N LEU A 144 -15.80 20.83 1.32
CA LEU A 144 -15.11 22.11 1.49
C LEU A 144 -14.90 22.82 0.15
N ARG A 145 -14.41 22.09 -0.86
CA ARG A 145 -14.14 22.63 -2.20
C ARG A 145 -15.38 23.21 -2.88
N TYR A 146 -16.55 22.60 -2.66
CA TYR A 146 -17.83 23.06 -3.22
C TYR A 146 -18.59 24.04 -2.30
N GLY A 147 -18.00 24.45 -1.18
CA GLY A 147 -18.63 25.37 -0.22
C GLY A 147 -19.89 24.79 0.43
N LEU A 148 -19.95 23.47 0.61
CA LEU A 148 -21.06 22.77 1.30
C LEU A 148 -20.86 22.71 2.82
N VAL A 149 -19.62 22.85 3.26
CA VAL A 149 -19.20 22.88 4.67
C VAL A 149 -18.17 24.00 4.81
N GLU A 150 -18.21 24.73 5.93
CA GLU A 150 -17.32 25.88 6.17
C GLU A 150 -16.00 25.48 6.83
N ASN A 151 -16.04 24.49 7.73
CA ASN A 151 -14.90 24.13 8.58
C ASN A 151 -14.45 22.68 8.39
N GLU A 152 -13.13 22.48 8.36
CA GLU A 152 -12.53 21.16 8.42
C GLU A 152 -12.58 20.62 9.86
N VAL A 153 -12.93 19.35 9.97
CA VAL A 153 -13.02 18.58 11.22
C VAL A 153 -12.04 17.41 11.10
N PRO A 154 -11.32 17.03 12.17
CA PRO A 154 -10.41 15.90 12.09
C PRO A 154 -11.08 14.61 11.59
N TYR A 155 -10.37 13.86 10.74
CA TYR A 155 -10.91 12.69 10.01
C TYR A 155 -11.59 11.64 10.90
N TYR A 156 -11.14 11.48 12.15
CA TYR A 156 -11.67 10.51 13.10
C TYR A 156 -12.99 10.96 13.76
N ARG A 157 -13.35 12.24 13.66
CA ARG A 157 -14.64 12.80 14.14
C ARG A 157 -15.62 13.06 13.02
N TYR A 158 -15.15 13.12 11.78
CA TYR A 158 -15.99 13.43 10.64
C TYR A 158 -16.92 12.26 10.30
N ASN A 159 -18.23 12.54 10.25
CA ASN A 159 -19.23 11.60 9.77
C ASN A 159 -19.98 12.23 8.58
N PRO A 160 -19.87 11.65 7.37
CA PRO A 160 -20.48 12.21 6.18
C PRO A 160 -22.00 12.09 6.26
N THR A 161 -22.68 13.15 5.88
CA THR A 161 -24.13 13.13 5.69
C THR A 161 -24.46 12.41 4.39
N PRO A 162 -25.59 11.68 4.31
CA PRO A 162 -25.97 10.96 3.08
C PRO A 162 -26.14 11.87 1.84
N PHE A 163 -26.39 13.15 2.08
CA PHE A 163 -26.64 14.16 1.07
C PHE A 163 -26.20 15.54 1.56
N LEU A 164 -25.48 16.27 0.71
CA LEU A 164 -25.20 17.69 0.83
C LEU A 164 -25.43 18.35 -0.52
N GLY A 165 -25.94 19.57 -0.53
CA GLY A 165 -26.23 20.26 -1.78
C GLY A 165 -26.39 21.76 -1.61
N ASN A 166 -26.01 22.49 -2.65
CA ASN A 166 -26.30 23.91 -2.83
C ASN A 166 -26.77 24.17 -4.28
N GLY A 167 -26.87 25.43 -4.68
CA GLY A 167 -27.27 25.78 -6.05
C GLY A 167 -26.28 25.30 -7.13
N HIS A 168 -25.02 25.05 -6.76
CA HIS A 168 -23.91 24.81 -7.69
C HIS A 168 -23.47 23.34 -7.75
N ALA A 169 -23.63 22.58 -6.66
CA ALA A 169 -23.21 21.20 -6.58
C ALA A 169 -24.08 20.35 -5.64
N LEU A 170 -24.16 19.05 -5.92
CA LEU A 170 -24.70 18.03 -5.03
C LEU A 170 -23.62 16.99 -4.73
N LEU A 171 -23.64 16.48 -3.51
CA LEU A 171 -22.70 15.49 -3.01
C LEU A 171 -23.46 14.39 -2.28
N TYR A 172 -23.39 13.17 -2.80
CA TYR A 172 -24.01 11.98 -2.19
C TYR A 172 -22.96 11.06 -1.58
N TRP A 173 -23.32 10.43 -0.46
CA TRP A 173 -22.48 9.45 0.23
C TRP A 173 -23.20 8.09 0.32
N ASP A 174 -22.56 7.02 -0.16
CA ASP A 174 -23.02 5.62 -0.04
C ASP A 174 -24.50 5.44 -0.42
N ARG A 175 -24.90 6.03 -1.57
CA ARG A 175 -26.28 6.04 -2.07
C ARG A 175 -26.38 5.27 -3.39
N SER A 176 -27.41 4.44 -3.50
CA SER A 176 -27.71 3.75 -4.74
C SER A 176 -28.25 4.72 -5.77
N ILE A 177 -27.70 4.68 -6.98
CA ILE A 177 -28.16 5.44 -8.12
C ILE A 177 -29.16 4.57 -8.89
N VAL A 178 -30.34 5.13 -9.15
CA VAL A 178 -31.31 4.51 -10.04
C VAL A 178 -30.79 4.65 -11.46
N THR A 179 -30.66 3.54 -12.16
CA THR A 179 -30.18 3.48 -13.54
C THR A 179 -31.22 2.74 -14.38
N ASP A 180 -31.33 3.11 -15.65
CA ASP A 180 -32.36 2.55 -16.55
C ASP A 180 -32.15 1.05 -16.82
N ARG A 181 -30.93 0.55 -16.59
CA ARG A 181 -30.55 -0.85 -16.74
C ARG A 181 -30.13 -1.39 -15.38
N PHE A 182 -30.35 -2.68 -15.16
CA PHE A 182 -29.85 -3.34 -13.95
C PHE A 182 -28.32 -3.36 -13.95
N ILE A 183 -27.73 -2.65 -12.99
CA ILE A 183 -26.29 -2.62 -12.74
C ILE A 183 -26.05 -3.15 -11.33
N THR A 184 -25.20 -4.17 -11.20
CA THR A 184 -24.86 -4.81 -9.92
C THR A 184 -24.08 -3.88 -8.99
N ALA A 185 -23.24 -3.01 -9.55
CA ALA A 185 -22.45 -2.01 -8.82
C ALA A 185 -23.09 -0.61 -8.90
N ASN A 186 -24.37 -0.49 -8.53
CA ASN A 186 -25.12 0.78 -8.61
C ASN A 186 -24.99 1.68 -7.36
N LYS A 187 -24.12 1.32 -6.42
CA LYS A 187 -23.94 2.04 -5.15
C LYS A 187 -22.49 2.53 -5.01
N PRO A 188 -22.14 3.65 -5.65
CA PRO A 188 -20.82 4.26 -5.47
C PRO A 188 -20.66 4.83 -4.05
N ASP A 189 -19.42 4.93 -3.58
CA ASP A 189 -19.10 5.50 -2.26
C ASP A 189 -19.37 7.01 -2.23
N ILE A 190 -19.00 7.72 -3.30
CA ILE A 190 -19.18 9.18 -3.41
C ILE A 190 -19.64 9.55 -4.81
N VAL A 191 -20.66 10.42 -4.89
CA VAL A 191 -21.14 11.01 -6.14
C VAL A 191 -21.10 12.52 -6.01
N VAL A 192 -20.45 13.17 -6.98
CA VAL A 192 -20.44 14.63 -7.11
C VAL A 192 -21.20 15.01 -8.37
N GLU A 193 -22.24 15.82 -8.25
CA GLU A 193 -22.93 16.43 -9.37
C GLU A 193 -22.61 17.92 -9.38
N ASN A 194 -21.89 18.39 -10.40
CA ASN A 194 -21.64 19.81 -10.60
C ASN A 194 -22.71 20.39 -11.53
N ARG A 195 -23.61 21.20 -10.97
CA ARG A 195 -24.71 21.85 -11.69
C ARG A 195 -24.26 23.02 -12.54
N SER A 196 -23.15 23.66 -12.19
CA SER A 196 -22.57 24.76 -12.98
C SER A 196 -21.82 24.27 -14.22
N ALA A 197 -21.32 23.02 -14.23
CA ALA A 197 -20.57 22.44 -15.34
C ALA A 197 -21.26 21.26 -16.04
N LEU A 198 -22.45 20.83 -15.60
CA LEU A 198 -23.17 19.64 -16.07
C LEU A 198 -22.28 18.38 -16.09
N ARG A 199 -21.56 18.10 -15.00
CA ARG A 199 -20.67 16.92 -14.89
C ARG A 199 -20.94 16.12 -13.62
N VAL A 200 -21.01 14.79 -13.75
CA VAL A 200 -21.09 13.85 -12.64
C VAL A 200 -19.77 13.10 -12.51
N LEU A 201 -19.18 13.13 -11.32
CA LEU A 201 -17.98 12.36 -10.98
C LEU A 201 -18.34 11.29 -9.95
N ASN A 202 -17.96 10.03 -10.24
CA ASN A 202 -18.17 8.88 -9.36
C ASN A 202 -16.83 8.40 -8.84
N TYR A 203 -16.75 8.18 -7.52
CA TYR A 203 -15.60 7.55 -6.87
C TYR A 203 -16.06 6.21 -6.26
N CYS A 204 -15.30 5.15 -6.54
CA CYS A 204 -15.47 3.78 -6.04
C CYS A 204 -14.29 3.37 -5.18
#